data_AF-A0A344TQS3-F1
#
_entry.id   AF-A0A344TQS3-F1
#
_cell.length_a   1.000
_cell.length_b   1.000
_cell.length_c   1.000
_cell.angle_alpha   90.00
_cell.angle_beta   90.00
_cell.angle_gamma   90.00
#
_symmetry.space_group_name_H-M   'P 1'
#
loop_
_entity.id
_entity.type
_entity.pdbx_description
1 polymer ?
#
loop_
_entity_poly.entity_id
_entity_poly.type
_entity_poly.pdbx_seq_one_letter_code
_entity_poly.pdbx_strand_id
1 'polypeptide(L)'
;MNKKLAALIIGLMSQVAMAQISNDNSLSVQVDGKEYKTAPRRIRMGNVWYITANATSPDKSLRFWFVTWSNSDLPEVGLYKIVDEDFNGKNTVQPIMAEGKYKGVAYVKYVEETKSPRMEYHVGKSRRENGGEIEVTKAADGFLEGKFSGTLDGTHFKEKTSATALGGLGRLKGKLEDKVFTSATGYDSDIDPEGRGYKKQDTKDEIVLSSGVFKLKFEK
;
A
#
# COMPACT_ATOMS: atom_id res chain seq x y z
N MET A 1 -44.37 5.88 -25.95
CA MET A 1 -43.58 5.42 -24.79
C MET A 1 -44.38 5.68 -23.52
N ASN A 2 -44.78 4.63 -22.79
CA ASN A 2 -45.69 4.76 -21.65
C ASN A 2 -45.04 5.60 -20.54
N LYS A 3 -45.73 6.63 -20.04
CA LYS A 3 -45.22 7.52 -18.97
C LYS A 3 -44.74 6.75 -17.73
N LYS A 4 -45.31 5.57 -17.48
CA LYS A 4 -44.89 4.64 -16.42
C LYS A 4 -43.54 3.97 -16.67
N LEU A 5 -43.18 3.71 -17.93
CA LEU A 5 -41.90 3.11 -18.32
C LEU A 5 -40.75 4.12 -18.22
N ALA A 6 -41.00 5.39 -18.57
CA ALA A 6 -40.04 6.47 -18.41
C ALA A 6 -39.75 6.77 -16.93
N ALA A 7 -40.77 6.74 -16.07
CA ALA A 7 -40.61 6.90 -14.63
C ALA A 7 -39.82 5.74 -13.98
N LEU A 8 -39.97 4.51 -14.49
CA LEU A 8 -39.22 3.35 -14.01
C LEU A 8 -37.73 3.44 -14.38
N ILE A 9 -37.40 3.89 -15.59
CA ILE A 9 -36.01 4.06 -16.05
C ILE A 9 -35.31 5.21 -15.28
N ILE A 10 -36.03 6.31 -15.01
CA ILE A 10 -35.50 7.43 -14.21
C ILE A 10 -35.32 7.00 -12.73
N GLY A 11 -36.26 6.20 -12.19
CA GLY A 11 -36.13 5.62 -10.85
C GLY A 11 -34.95 4.66 -10.73
N LEU A 12 -34.71 3.81 -11.73
CA LEU A 12 -33.58 2.87 -11.75
C LEU A 12 -32.22 3.59 -11.91
N MET A 13 -32.15 4.69 -12.67
CA MET A 13 -30.91 5.47 -12.78
C MET A 13 -30.53 6.20 -11.48
N SER A 14 -31.49 6.53 -10.62
CA SER A 14 -31.21 7.13 -9.31
C SER A 14 -30.62 6.13 -8.29
N GLN A 15 -30.75 4.82 -8.54
CA GLN A 15 -30.18 3.77 -7.70
C GLN A 15 -28.78 3.32 -8.13
N VAL A 16 -28.25 3.80 -9.26
CA VAL A 16 -26.86 3.47 -9.69
C VAL A 16 -25.84 4.42 -9.08
N ALA A 17 -26.28 5.45 -8.35
CA ALA A 17 -25.45 6.15 -7.36
C ALA A 17 -25.29 5.29 -6.08
N MET A 18 -24.97 4.01 -6.24
CA MET A 18 -24.52 3.14 -5.16
C MET A 18 -23.17 3.67 -4.69
N ALA A 19 -23.23 4.53 -3.67
CA ALA A 19 -22.21 4.74 -2.64
C ALA A 19 -20.78 4.43 -3.09
N GLN A 20 -20.12 5.41 -3.73
CA GLN A 20 -18.68 5.52 -3.54
C GLN A 20 -18.49 5.80 -2.05
N ILE A 21 -18.23 4.75 -1.24
CA ILE A 21 -17.92 4.88 0.18
C ILE A 21 -16.84 5.97 0.25
N SER A 22 -17.15 7.10 0.90
CA SER A 22 -16.19 8.18 1.02
C SER A 22 -14.98 7.61 1.76
N ASN A 23 -13.84 7.53 1.07
CA ASN A 23 -12.61 7.13 1.71
C ASN A 23 -12.03 8.40 2.36
N ASP A 24 -12.47 8.69 3.58
CA ASP A 24 -12.01 9.84 4.35
C ASP A 24 -10.55 9.65 4.86
N ASN A 25 -9.91 8.54 4.52
CA ASN A 25 -8.53 8.29 4.86
C ASN A 25 -7.60 9.11 3.97
N SER A 26 -6.44 9.49 4.51
CA SER A 26 -5.38 10.14 3.75
C SER A 26 -4.01 9.59 4.12
N LEU A 27 -3.09 9.62 3.16
CA LEU A 27 -1.67 9.40 3.37
C LEU A 27 -0.91 10.41 2.53
N SER A 28 0.08 11.05 3.14
CA SER A 28 1.00 11.99 2.51
C SER A 28 2.41 11.67 2.98
N VAL A 29 3.36 11.55 2.06
CA VAL A 29 4.77 11.29 2.36
C VAL A 29 5.64 11.83 1.25
N GLN A 30 6.88 12.17 1.55
CA GLN A 30 7.90 12.46 0.56
C GLN A 30 8.71 11.18 0.31
N VAL A 31 8.71 10.70 -0.94
CA VAL A 31 9.54 9.58 -1.39
C VAL A 31 10.67 10.17 -2.23
N ASP A 32 11.90 10.07 -1.73
CA ASP A 32 13.10 10.70 -2.33
C ASP A 32 12.87 12.20 -2.65
N GLY A 33 12.22 12.89 -1.72
CA GLY A 33 11.90 14.31 -1.83
C GLY A 33 10.74 14.65 -2.79
N LYS A 34 10.06 13.65 -3.35
CA LYS A 34 8.87 13.84 -4.20
C LYS A 34 7.60 13.52 -3.43
N GLU A 35 6.61 14.40 -3.55
CA GLU A 35 5.35 14.24 -2.83
C GLU A 35 4.56 13.05 -3.37
N TYR A 36 4.11 12.20 -2.45
CA TYR A 36 3.21 11.09 -2.70
C TYR A 36 1.99 11.19 -1.79
N LYS A 37 0.83 11.41 -2.40
CA LYS A 37 -0.47 11.53 -1.73
C LYS A 37 -1.44 10.49 -2.26
N THR A 38 -2.15 9.85 -1.35
CA THR A 38 -3.18 8.85 -1.69
C THR A 38 -4.22 8.74 -0.56
N ALA A 39 -5.36 8.15 -0.85
CA ALA A 39 -6.36 7.76 0.12
C ALA A 39 -6.18 6.27 0.45
N PRO A 40 -5.46 5.92 1.54
CA PRO A 40 -5.18 4.53 1.86
C PRO A 40 -6.45 3.78 2.27
N ARG A 41 -6.39 2.46 2.19
CA ARG A 41 -7.42 1.57 2.74
C ARG A 41 -6.82 0.72 3.84
N ARG A 42 -7.65 0.41 4.82
CA ARG A 42 -7.33 -0.51 5.91
C ARG A 42 -7.87 -1.89 5.55
N ILE A 43 -7.06 -2.92 5.72
CA ILE A 43 -7.48 -4.31 5.57
C ILE A 43 -6.90 -5.14 6.71
N ARG A 44 -7.61 -6.22 7.09
CA ARG A 44 -7.22 -7.13 8.17
C ARG A 44 -7.03 -8.54 7.61
N MET A 45 -6.00 -9.24 8.08
CA MET A 45 -5.74 -10.65 7.82
C MET A 45 -5.21 -11.31 9.11
N GLY A 46 -6.10 -11.97 9.86
CA GLY A 46 -5.73 -12.57 11.17
C GLY A 46 -5.36 -11.52 12.22
N ASN A 47 -4.20 -11.68 12.86
CA ASN A 47 -3.62 -10.75 13.82
C ASN A 47 -2.73 -9.66 13.17
N VAL A 48 -2.58 -9.72 11.84
CA VAL A 48 -1.92 -8.69 11.05
C VAL A 48 -2.99 -7.77 10.49
N TRP A 49 -2.82 -6.47 10.68
CA TRP A 49 -3.57 -5.47 9.96
C TRP A 49 -2.62 -4.69 9.07
N TYR A 50 -3.11 -4.25 7.91
CA TYR A 50 -2.29 -3.60 6.91
C TYR A 50 -2.98 -2.39 6.30
N ILE A 51 -2.17 -1.39 5.97
CA ILE A 51 -2.56 -0.19 5.25
C ILE A 51 -2.11 -0.36 3.81
N THR A 52 -3.02 -0.26 2.85
CA THR A 52 -2.70 -0.18 1.43
C THR A 52 -2.91 1.24 0.92
N ALA A 53 -1.82 1.90 0.55
CA ALA A 53 -1.82 3.26 0.06
C ALA A 53 -1.43 3.24 -1.42
N ASN A 54 -2.39 2.94 -2.29
CA ASN A 54 -2.18 2.79 -3.74
C ASN A 54 -2.55 4.08 -4.49
N ALA A 55 -1.82 4.43 -5.54
CA ALA A 55 -2.22 5.49 -6.45
C ALA A 55 -3.46 5.09 -7.27
N THR A 56 -4.26 6.07 -7.71
CA THR A 56 -5.54 5.87 -8.44
C THR A 56 -5.37 5.24 -9.84
N SER A 57 -4.13 5.12 -10.34
CA SER A 57 -3.75 4.40 -11.55
C SER A 57 -2.40 3.76 -11.24
N PRO A 58 -2.33 2.51 -10.73
CA PRO A 58 -1.30 2.06 -9.81
C PRO A 58 0.06 1.90 -10.50
N ASP A 59 0.75 3.03 -10.67
CA ASP A 59 2.17 3.15 -10.93
C ASP A 59 2.95 3.18 -9.61
N LYS A 60 2.29 3.52 -8.50
CA LYS A 60 2.89 3.59 -7.16
C LYS A 60 2.02 2.92 -6.11
N SER A 61 2.67 2.26 -5.15
CA SER A 61 2.05 1.68 -3.98
C SER A 61 2.97 1.82 -2.78
N LEU A 62 2.42 2.26 -1.66
CA LEU A 62 3.07 2.21 -0.35
C LEU A 62 2.20 1.36 0.58
N ARG A 63 2.79 0.35 1.21
CA ARG A 63 2.07 -0.59 2.07
C ARG A 63 2.76 -0.74 3.40
N PHE A 64 1.95 -0.89 4.43
CA PHE A 64 2.37 -1.07 5.81
C PHE A 64 1.69 -2.30 6.37
N TRP A 65 2.45 -3.22 6.97
CA TRP A 65 1.92 -4.35 7.72
C TRP A 65 2.30 -4.17 9.17
N PHE A 66 1.34 -4.31 10.07
CA PHE A 66 1.55 -4.12 11.51
C PHE A 66 1.26 -5.40 12.27
N VAL A 67 2.07 -5.63 13.31
CA VAL A 67 1.85 -6.65 14.34
C VAL A 67 1.84 -5.94 15.68
N THR A 68 0.83 -6.18 16.50
CA THR A 68 0.71 -5.65 17.86
C THR A 68 1.09 -6.72 18.89
N TRP A 69 1.61 -6.32 20.05
CA TRP A 69 1.92 -7.28 21.12
C TRP A 69 0.68 -7.81 21.83
N SER A 70 -0.35 -7.00 21.92
CA SER A 70 -1.62 -7.36 22.58
C SER A 70 -2.50 -8.26 21.74
N ASN A 71 -2.16 -8.51 20.46
CA ASN A 71 -3.07 -9.07 19.46
C ASN A 71 -4.40 -8.30 19.36
N SER A 72 -4.41 -7.01 19.73
CA SER A 72 -5.58 -6.16 19.62
C SER A 72 -6.05 -6.03 18.17
N ASP A 73 -7.37 -6.07 18.01
CA ASP A 73 -8.08 -5.83 16.74
C ASP A 73 -7.92 -4.40 16.21
N LEU A 74 -7.51 -3.48 17.09
CA LEU A 74 -7.26 -2.08 16.79
C LEU A 74 -5.77 -1.76 16.97
N PRO A 75 -5.18 -0.90 16.11
CA PRO A 75 -3.88 -0.33 16.37
C PRO A 75 -3.89 0.38 17.72
N GLU A 76 -2.84 0.12 18.51
CA GLU A 76 -2.64 0.81 19.77
C GLU A 76 -2.00 2.16 19.52
N VAL A 77 -2.36 3.14 20.34
CA VAL A 77 -1.62 4.40 20.41
C VAL A 77 -0.24 4.11 20.99
N GLY A 78 0.80 4.57 20.29
CA GLY A 78 2.19 4.39 20.68
C GLY A 78 3.14 4.20 19.50
N LEU A 79 4.35 3.78 19.82
CA LEU A 79 5.43 3.62 18.84
C LEU A 79 5.47 2.20 18.27
N TYR A 80 5.66 2.11 16.97
CA TYR A 80 5.92 0.87 16.24
C TYR A 80 7.30 0.94 15.60
N LYS A 81 8.08 -0.13 15.78
CA LYS A 81 9.40 -0.23 15.14
C LYS A 81 9.25 -0.66 13.69
N ILE A 82 9.85 0.06 12.76
CA ILE A 82 9.92 -0.38 11.36
C ILE A 82 11.04 -1.43 11.24
N VAL A 83 10.72 -2.60 10.66
CA VAL A 83 11.61 -3.76 10.55
C VAL A 83 11.58 -4.37 9.14
N ASP A 84 12.35 -5.43 8.92
CA ASP A 84 12.39 -6.15 7.64
C ASP A 84 11.17 -7.05 7.38
N GLU A 85 11.19 -7.79 6.27
CA GLU A 85 10.09 -8.66 5.85
C GLU A 85 9.81 -9.84 6.79
N ASP A 86 10.72 -10.17 7.71
CA ASP A 86 10.52 -11.13 8.80
C ASP A 86 9.86 -10.48 10.03
N PHE A 87 8.99 -9.49 9.81
CA PHE A 87 8.37 -8.68 10.86
C PHE A 87 7.55 -9.49 11.88
N ASN A 88 6.95 -10.60 11.46
CA ASN A 88 6.19 -11.50 12.34
C ASN A 88 7.04 -12.70 12.83
N GLY A 89 8.33 -12.71 12.53
CA GLY A 89 9.27 -13.75 12.96
C GLY A 89 9.60 -13.63 14.44
N LYS A 90 9.74 -14.78 15.12
CA LYS A 90 10.12 -14.82 16.55
C LYS A 90 11.43 -14.08 16.82
N ASN A 91 12.38 -14.16 15.90
CA ASN A 91 13.69 -13.52 15.98
C ASN A 91 13.64 -12.00 15.82
N THR A 92 12.53 -11.47 15.30
CA THR A 92 12.29 -10.02 15.17
C THR A 92 11.46 -9.53 16.35
N VAL A 93 10.38 -10.25 16.67
CA VAL A 93 9.39 -9.86 17.67
C VAL A 93 9.96 -9.88 19.09
N GLN A 94 10.62 -10.96 19.51
CA GLN A 94 11.03 -11.12 20.91
C GLN A 94 12.06 -10.08 21.37
N PRO A 95 13.14 -9.79 20.60
CA PRO A 95 14.10 -8.76 21.01
C PRO A 95 13.47 -7.37 21.11
N ILE A 96 12.64 -6.98 20.14
CA ILE A 96 12.02 -5.65 20.10
C ILE A 96 10.97 -5.51 21.20
N MET A 97 10.24 -6.58 21.50
CA MET A 97 9.28 -6.60 22.61
C MET A 97 9.98 -6.43 23.96
N ALA A 98 11.17 -7.04 24.14
CA ALA A 98 11.96 -6.92 25.36
C ALA A 98 12.48 -5.50 25.63
N GLU A 99 12.57 -4.64 24.60
CA GLU A 99 12.91 -3.22 24.79
C GLU A 99 11.82 -2.44 25.55
N GLY A 100 10.58 -2.94 25.63
CA GLY A 100 9.46 -2.33 26.36
C GLY A 100 8.97 -0.98 25.82
N LYS A 101 9.62 -0.43 24.79
CA LYS A 101 9.30 0.87 24.16
C LYS A 101 8.14 0.81 23.18
N TYR A 102 8.04 -0.27 22.40
CA TYR A 102 7.13 -0.35 21.26
C TYR A 102 5.84 -1.07 21.60
N LYS A 103 4.75 -0.72 20.91
CA LYS A 103 3.46 -1.42 20.91
C LYS A 103 3.39 -2.56 19.90
N GLY A 104 4.38 -2.62 19.01
CA GLY A 104 4.41 -3.55 17.91
C GLY A 104 5.54 -3.26 16.94
N VAL A 105 5.50 -3.95 15.81
CA VAL A 105 6.40 -3.77 14.67
C VAL A 105 5.61 -3.49 13.41
N ALA A 106 6.26 -2.82 12.46
CA ALA A 106 5.73 -2.52 11.15
C ALA A 106 6.71 -2.92 10.05
N TYR A 107 6.22 -3.51 8.97
CA TYR A 107 6.96 -3.69 7.73
C TYR A 107 6.41 -2.71 6.68
N VAL A 108 7.30 -2.06 5.94
CA VAL A 108 6.95 -1.05 4.92
C VAL A 108 7.49 -1.49 3.56
N LYS A 109 6.63 -1.48 2.55
CA LYS A 109 7.01 -1.77 1.15
C LYS A 109 6.53 -0.65 0.24
N TYR A 110 7.44 -0.10 -0.54
CA TYR A 110 7.15 0.81 -1.63
C TYR A 110 7.39 0.12 -2.98
N VAL A 111 6.52 0.37 -3.96
CA VAL A 111 6.68 -0.12 -5.33
C VAL A 111 6.35 1.02 -6.28
N GLU A 112 7.23 1.28 -7.23
CA GLU A 112 7.05 2.23 -8.32
C GLU A 112 7.30 1.57 -9.67
N GLU A 113 6.39 1.72 -10.61
CA GLU A 113 6.56 1.41 -12.01
C GLU A 113 7.41 2.51 -12.65
N THR A 114 8.70 2.23 -12.84
CA THR A 114 9.65 3.20 -13.42
C THR A 114 9.60 3.24 -14.95
N LYS A 115 9.06 2.18 -15.57
CA LYS A 115 8.86 2.14 -17.03
C LYS A 115 7.51 1.52 -17.38
N SER A 116 6.69 2.33 -18.04
CA SER A 116 5.34 1.96 -18.45
C SER A 116 5.27 1.34 -19.85
N PRO A 117 4.32 0.44 -20.11
CA PRO A 117 3.37 -0.18 -19.16
C PRO A 117 3.95 -1.44 -18.51
N ARG A 118 4.09 -1.44 -17.18
CA ARG A 118 4.52 -2.58 -16.34
C ARG A 118 5.77 -3.27 -16.90
N MET A 119 6.82 -2.51 -17.23
CA MET A 119 8.06 -3.04 -17.83
C MET A 119 9.21 -3.10 -16.83
N GLU A 120 9.37 -2.04 -16.03
CA GLU A 120 10.41 -1.93 -15.03
C GLU A 120 9.81 -1.35 -13.75
N TYR A 121 10.35 -1.79 -12.62
CA TYR A 121 9.91 -1.38 -11.30
C TYR A 121 11.09 -1.04 -10.41
N HIS A 122 10.85 -0.17 -9.43
CA HIS A 122 11.69 0.12 -8.30
C HIS A 122 10.94 -0.25 -7.03
N VAL A 123 11.51 -1.15 -6.23
CA VAL A 123 10.88 -1.71 -5.04
C VAL A 123 11.75 -1.37 -3.84
N GLY A 124 11.16 -0.69 -2.86
CA GLY A 124 11.76 -0.47 -1.56
C GLY A 124 11.17 -1.41 -0.52
N LYS A 125 12.01 -2.10 0.24
CA LYS A 125 11.59 -2.88 1.42
C LYS A 125 12.24 -2.30 2.67
N SER A 126 11.50 -2.13 3.75
CA SER A 126 12.10 -1.68 5.01
C SER A 126 13.11 -2.69 5.52
N ARG A 127 14.07 -2.19 6.30
CA ARG A 127 15.16 -2.95 6.89
C ARG A 127 15.08 -2.93 8.41
N ARG A 128 15.64 -3.95 9.03
CA ARG A 128 15.67 -4.11 10.49
C ARG A 128 16.45 -3.01 11.18
N GLU A 129 17.65 -2.74 10.66
CA GLU A 129 18.52 -1.70 11.18
C GLU A 129 18.19 -0.37 10.49
N ASN A 130 17.96 0.68 11.27
CA ASN A 130 17.66 2.03 10.75
C ASN A 130 16.42 2.11 9.82
N GLY A 131 15.46 1.19 9.96
CA GLY A 131 14.20 1.21 9.21
C GLY A 131 13.26 2.37 9.58
N GLY A 132 13.45 2.97 10.75
CA GLY A 132 12.62 4.06 11.27
C GLY A 132 11.58 3.62 12.29
N GLU A 133 10.63 4.50 12.57
CA GLU A 133 9.56 4.29 13.54
C GLU A 133 8.25 4.91 13.02
N ILE A 134 7.12 4.36 13.46
CA ILE A 134 5.79 4.90 13.22
C ILE A 134 5.20 5.26 14.58
N GLU A 135 4.89 6.54 14.78
CA GLU A 135 4.16 7.02 15.95
C GLU A 135 2.67 7.09 15.62
N VAL A 136 1.88 6.25 16.28
CA VAL A 136 0.42 6.22 16.12
C VAL A 136 -0.22 7.01 17.26
N THR A 137 -1.01 8.00 16.93
CA THR A 137 -1.80 8.82 17.85
C THR A 137 -3.28 8.74 17.50
N LYS A 138 -4.14 8.98 18.50
CA LYS A 138 -5.59 9.04 18.28
C LYS A 138 -6.02 10.48 18.08
N ALA A 139 -6.73 10.75 16.99
CA ALA A 139 -7.38 12.03 16.78
C ALA A 139 -8.74 12.08 17.47
N ALA A 140 -9.19 13.29 17.84
CA ALA A 140 -10.42 13.50 18.61
C ALA A 140 -11.71 13.14 17.83
N ASP A 141 -11.60 12.93 16.52
CA ASP A 141 -12.69 12.79 15.54
C ASP A 141 -12.96 11.32 15.12
N GLY A 142 -12.40 10.35 15.84
CA GLY A 142 -12.57 8.92 15.51
C GLY A 142 -11.59 8.40 14.45
N PHE A 143 -10.55 9.19 14.13
CA PHE A 143 -9.45 8.76 13.29
C PHE A 143 -8.23 8.36 14.12
N LEU A 144 -7.42 7.46 13.55
CA LEU A 144 -6.05 7.25 13.96
C LEU A 144 -5.14 8.01 13.01
N GLU A 145 -4.20 8.75 13.58
CA GLU A 145 -3.16 9.43 12.85
C GLU A 145 -1.83 8.72 13.10
N GLY A 146 -0.99 8.64 12.08
CA GLY A 146 0.33 8.06 12.20
C GLY A 146 1.36 8.96 11.55
N LYS A 147 2.48 9.16 12.22
CA LYS A 147 3.65 9.87 11.70
C LYS A 147 4.80 8.91 11.51
N PHE A 148 5.50 9.00 10.39
CA PHE A 148 6.60 8.10 10.10
C PHE A 148 7.67 8.73 9.20
N SER A 149 8.87 8.18 9.32
CA SER A 149 9.99 8.38 8.41
C SER A 149 10.85 7.13 8.46
N GLY A 150 11.53 6.83 7.37
CA GLY A 150 12.38 5.63 7.31
C GLY A 150 13.13 5.53 6.00
N THR A 151 14.04 4.56 5.94
CA THR A 151 14.78 4.24 4.72
C THR A 151 14.52 2.80 4.34
N LEU A 152 14.25 2.58 3.05
CA LEU A 152 14.01 1.27 2.48
C LEU A 152 15.20 0.85 1.63
N ASP A 153 15.50 -0.44 1.62
CA ASP A 153 16.45 -1.03 0.66
C ASP A 153 15.78 -1.12 -0.70
N GLY A 154 16.29 -0.33 -1.65
CA GLY A 154 15.82 -0.22 -3.01
C GLY A 154 16.38 -1.34 -3.90
N THR A 155 15.55 -1.84 -4.80
CA THR A 155 15.89 -2.88 -5.76
C THR A 155 15.11 -2.65 -7.06
N HIS A 156 15.80 -2.74 -8.19
CA HIS A 156 15.14 -2.69 -9.49
C HIS A 156 14.71 -4.06 -10.00
N PHE A 157 13.58 -4.08 -10.72
CA PHE A 157 13.06 -5.25 -11.40
C PHE A 157 12.77 -4.92 -12.86
N LYS A 158 13.03 -5.87 -13.75
CA LYS A 158 12.80 -5.74 -15.18
C LYS A 158 12.10 -6.96 -15.75
N GLU A 159 11.14 -6.78 -16.65
CA GLU A 159 10.44 -7.91 -17.27
C GLU A 159 11.45 -8.84 -17.97
N LYS A 160 11.31 -10.15 -17.77
CA LYS A 160 12.12 -11.14 -18.48
C LYS A 160 11.79 -11.06 -19.97
N THR A 161 12.81 -11.05 -20.81
CA THR A 161 12.64 -11.05 -22.28
C THR A 161 11.75 -12.21 -22.76
N SER A 162 11.79 -13.37 -22.10
CA SER A 162 10.92 -14.50 -22.40
C SER A 162 9.43 -14.24 -22.11
N ALA A 163 9.10 -13.40 -21.11
CA ALA A 163 7.72 -13.04 -20.81
C ALA A 163 7.13 -12.12 -21.89
N THR A 164 7.96 -11.22 -22.46
CA THR A 164 7.58 -10.35 -23.57
C THR A 164 7.52 -11.11 -24.90
N ALA A 165 8.47 -12.02 -25.16
CA ALA A 165 8.53 -12.80 -26.40
C ALA A 165 7.43 -13.86 -26.53
N LEU A 166 7.04 -14.53 -25.43
CA LEU A 166 5.95 -15.52 -25.43
C LEU A 166 4.56 -14.87 -25.36
N GLY A 167 4.44 -13.69 -24.76
CA GLY A 167 3.17 -12.95 -24.64
C GLY A 167 2.85 -12.01 -25.80
N GLY A 168 3.84 -11.61 -26.59
CA GLY A 168 3.69 -10.77 -27.79
C GLY A 168 2.96 -9.44 -27.58
N LEU A 169 2.45 -8.88 -28.69
CA LEU A 169 1.64 -7.64 -28.72
C LEU A 169 0.36 -7.75 -27.87
N GLY A 170 -0.21 -8.95 -27.71
CA GLY A 170 -1.41 -9.18 -26.91
C GLY A 170 -1.20 -8.92 -25.42
N ARG A 171 -0.03 -9.27 -24.87
CA ARG A 171 0.31 -8.97 -23.47
C ARG A 171 0.53 -7.48 -23.24
N LEU A 172 1.16 -6.78 -24.18
CA LEU A 172 1.33 -5.33 -24.09
C LEU A 172 -0.01 -4.61 -24.15
N LYS A 173 -0.91 -5.05 -25.05
CA LYS A 173 -2.30 -4.56 -25.13
C LYS A 173 -3.07 -4.81 -23.84
N GLY A 174 -2.98 -6.01 -23.26
CA GLY A 174 -3.61 -6.33 -21.98
C GLY A 174 -3.11 -5.46 -20.82
N LYS A 175 -1.79 -5.17 -20.74
CA LYS A 175 -1.25 -4.25 -19.74
C LYS A 175 -1.75 -2.81 -19.91
N LEU A 176 -1.91 -2.36 -21.16
CA LEU A 176 -2.46 -1.04 -21.46
C LEU A 176 -3.95 -0.97 -21.15
N GLU A 177 -4.72 -2.00 -21.52
CA GLU A 177 -6.14 -2.13 -21.18
C GLU A 177 -6.33 -2.17 -19.66
N ASP A 178 -5.61 -3.02 -18.94
CA ASP A 178 -5.61 -3.06 -17.46
C ASP A 178 -5.36 -1.66 -16.89
N LYS A 179 -4.30 -0.97 -17.31
CA LYS A 179 -3.95 0.37 -16.78
C LYS A 179 -5.01 1.42 -17.06
N VAL A 180 -5.72 1.33 -18.19
CA VAL A 180 -6.79 2.27 -18.55
C VAL A 180 -8.09 1.93 -17.79
N PHE A 181 -8.44 0.65 -17.66
CA PHE A 181 -9.69 0.19 -17.04
C PHE A 181 -9.64 0.12 -15.50
N THR A 182 -8.49 -0.16 -14.88
CA THR A 182 -8.37 -0.28 -13.40
C THR A 182 -8.24 1.07 -12.69
N SER A 183 -8.60 2.18 -13.35
CA SER A 183 -8.70 3.50 -12.73
C SER A 183 -9.80 3.60 -11.64
N ALA A 184 -10.51 2.50 -11.36
CA ALA A 184 -11.50 2.39 -10.30
C ALA A 184 -11.37 1.10 -9.47
N THR A 185 -11.09 1.31 -8.18
CA THR A 185 -11.61 0.56 -7.01
C THR A 185 -11.18 -0.90 -6.79
N GLY A 186 -10.10 -1.05 -6.01
CA GLY A 186 -10.02 -2.07 -4.96
C GLY A 186 -9.06 -3.23 -5.24
N TYR A 187 -8.06 -3.38 -4.35
CA TYR A 187 -7.13 -4.51 -4.24
C TYR A 187 -5.89 -4.56 -5.15
N ASP A 188 -5.24 -3.43 -5.45
CA ASP A 188 -3.92 -3.47 -6.11
C ASP A 188 -2.78 -3.87 -5.16
N SER A 189 -2.85 -5.07 -4.60
CA SER A 189 -1.67 -5.86 -4.18
C SER A 189 -0.87 -6.37 -5.40
N ASP A 190 -1.37 -6.15 -6.61
CA ASP A 190 -0.90 -6.78 -7.85
C ASP A 190 0.20 -6.03 -8.59
N ILE A 191 0.64 -4.87 -8.08
CA ILE A 191 1.77 -4.12 -8.65
C ILE A 191 3.13 -4.78 -8.38
N ASP A 192 3.18 -5.80 -7.52
CA ASP A 192 4.42 -6.48 -7.13
C ASP A 192 5.09 -7.23 -8.30
N PRO A 193 6.36 -6.93 -8.63
CA PRO A 193 7.07 -7.63 -9.69
C PRO A 193 7.57 -9.04 -9.27
N GLU A 194 7.67 -9.32 -7.97
CA GLU A 194 8.20 -10.59 -7.49
C GLU A 194 7.31 -11.77 -7.90
N GLY A 195 7.92 -12.82 -8.48
CA GLY A 195 7.19 -14.00 -8.94
C GLY A 195 6.35 -13.82 -10.21
N ARG A 196 6.24 -12.60 -10.77
CA ARG A 196 5.34 -12.28 -11.91
C ARG A 196 6.04 -12.15 -13.27
N GLY A 197 7.15 -12.88 -13.47
CA GLY A 197 7.90 -12.85 -14.72
C GLY A 197 8.91 -11.71 -14.85
N TYR A 198 9.23 -11.03 -13.75
CA TYR A 198 10.30 -10.05 -13.67
C TYR A 198 11.59 -10.68 -13.12
N LYS A 199 12.73 -10.11 -13.52
CA LYS A 199 14.05 -10.44 -13.01
C LYS A 199 14.51 -9.29 -12.11
N LYS A 200 14.88 -9.62 -10.87
CA LYS A 200 15.59 -8.71 -9.96
C LYS A 200 16.94 -8.31 -10.59
N GLN A 201 17.23 -7.01 -10.61
CA GLN A 201 18.50 -6.46 -11.07
C GLN A 201 19.49 -6.40 -9.91
N ASP A 202 20.78 -6.35 -10.23
CA ASP A 202 21.85 -6.26 -9.24
C ASP A 202 22.00 -4.84 -8.67
N THR A 203 21.43 -3.84 -9.34
CA THR A 203 21.38 -2.46 -8.87
C THR A 203 20.56 -2.36 -7.59
N LYS A 204 21.22 -1.88 -6.54
CA LYS A 204 20.64 -1.56 -5.23
C LYS A 204 20.90 -0.10 -4.91
N ASP A 205 19.94 0.51 -4.27
CA ASP A 205 19.98 1.88 -3.79
C ASP A 205 19.11 1.99 -2.52
N GLU A 206 18.85 3.21 -2.07
CA GLU A 206 17.98 3.48 -0.94
C GLU A 206 16.80 4.32 -1.38
N ILE A 207 15.65 4.10 -0.75
CA ILE A 207 14.46 4.94 -0.91
C ILE A 207 14.19 5.59 0.43
N VAL A 208 14.18 6.91 0.47
CA VAL A 208 13.98 7.70 1.69
C VAL A 208 12.52 8.14 1.78
N LEU A 209 11.85 7.71 2.85
CA LEU A 209 10.53 8.17 3.25
C LEU A 209 10.66 9.25 4.30
N SER A 210 10.18 10.46 4.02
CA SER A 210 10.21 11.57 4.97
C SER A 210 8.88 12.30 5.07
N SER A 211 8.64 12.93 6.23
CA SER A 211 7.40 13.67 6.52
C SER A 211 6.13 12.86 6.27
N GLY A 212 6.18 11.55 6.55
CA GLY A 212 5.07 10.63 6.36
C GLY A 212 3.98 10.87 7.39
N VAL A 213 2.75 11.08 6.92
CA VAL A 213 1.55 11.19 7.75
C VAL A 213 0.46 10.36 7.12
N PHE A 214 -0.22 9.53 7.92
CA PHE A 214 -1.47 8.90 7.51
C PHE A 214 -2.58 9.23 8.50
N LYS A 215 -3.81 9.28 8.00
CA LYS A 215 -5.04 9.43 8.77
C LYS A 215 -6.02 8.36 8.32
N LEU A 216 -6.46 7.53 9.26
CA LEU A 216 -7.33 6.38 9.00
C LEU A 216 -8.58 6.47 9.86
N LYS A 217 -9.75 6.39 9.24
CA LYS A 217 -11.03 6.33 9.92
C LYS A 217 -11.16 4.98 10.61
N PHE A 218 -11.46 5.01 11.91
CA PHE A 218 -11.78 3.82 12.68
C PHE A 218 -13.28 3.82 12.98
N GLU A 219 -14.04 3.05 12.20
CA GLU A 219 -15.41 2.72 12.56
C GLU A 219 -15.39 1.81 13.80
N LYS A 220 -16.24 2.13 14.77
CA LYS A 220 -16.52 1.29 15.94
C LYS A 220 -17.37 0.10 15.54
#